data_AF-A0A158DD50-F1
#
_entry.id   AF-A0A158DD50-F1
#
_cell.length_a   1.000
_cell.length_b   1.000
_cell.length_c   1.000
_cell.angle_alpha   90.00
_cell.angle_beta   90.00
_cell.angle_gamma   90.00
#
_symmetry.space_group_name_H-M   'P 1'
#
loop_
_entity.id
_entity.type
_entity.pdbx_description
1 polymer ?
#
loop_
_entity_poly.entity_id
_entity_poly.type
_entity_poly.pdbx_seq_one_letter_code
_entity_poly.pdbx_strand_id
1 'polypeptide(L)'
;MVHDAEVAATLLNRWQAKSGESERLVSAFDLLREGGLEFTLLRGLLADAADSCEGMEVEWLSFRDGSRALRLVGSRPRPNLTRWAALGPLTPGPQVVS
;
A
#
# COMPACT_ATOMS: atom_id res chain seq x y z
N MET A 1 -2.81 -18.01 8.46
CA MET A 1 -4.04 -17.31 8.04
C MET A 1 -3.59 -16.26 7.03
N VAL A 2 -4.22 -16.17 5.87
CA VAL A 2 -3.87 -15.14 4.87
C VAL A 2 -4.53 -13.84 5.30
N HIS A 3 -3.78 -12.74 5.28
CA HIS A 3 -4.29 -11.42 5.65
C HIS A 3 -4.89 -10.69 4.44
N ASP A 4 -5.85 -9.80 4.69
CA ASP A 4 -6.49 -9.01 3.62
C ASP A 4 -5.47 -8.22 2.80
N ALA A 5 -4.43 -7.69 3.46
CA ALA A 5 -3.32 -7.02 2.80
C ALA A 5 -2.53 -7.90 1.81
N GLU A 6 -2.37 -9.19 2.08
CA GLU A 6 -1.65 -10.11 1.18
C GLU A 6 -2.45 -10.38 -0.09
N VAL A 7 -3.77 -10.54 0.06
CA VAL A 7 -4.70 -10.67 -1.07
C VAL A 7 -4.68 -9.40 -1.91
N ALA A 8 -4.84 -8.24 -1.26
CA ALA A 8 -4.85 -6.95 -1.94
C ALA A 8 -3.53 -6.68 -2.67
N ALA A 9 -2.38 -6.84 -2.01
CA ALA A 9 -1.08 -6.62 -2.63
C ALA A 9 -0.86 -7.53 -3.86
N THR A 10 -1.28 -8.79 -3.77
CA THR A 10 -1.20 -9.74 -4.89
C THR A 10 -2.04 -9.28 -6.09
N LEU A 11 -3.30 -8.90 -5.85
CA LEU A 11 -4.20 -8.45 -6.90
C LEU A 11 -3.73 -7.13 -7.53
N LEU A 12 -3.30 -6.16 -6.72
CA LEU A 12 -2.80 -4.87 -7.19
C LEU A 12 -1.51 -5.03 -8.01
N ASN A 13 -0.57 -5.87 -7.56
CA ASN A 13 0.66 -6.16 -8.32
C ASN A 13 0.37 -6.86 -9.65
N ARG A 14 -0.60 -7.78 -9.67
CA ARG A 14 -1.04 -8.44 -10.91
C ARG A 14 -1.70 -7.46 -11.88
N TRP A 15 -2.49 -6.52 -11.36
CA TRP A 15 -3.10 -5.46 -12.17
C TRP A 15 -2.03 -4.54 -12.76
N GLN A 16 -1.10 -4.05 -11.94
CA GLN A 16 0.02 -3.19 -12.39
C GLN A 16 0.86 -3.85 -13.49
N ALA A 17 1.10 -5.16 -13.39
CA ALA A 17 1.82 -5.91 -14.42
C ALA A 17 1.06 -6.03 -15.76
N LYS A 18 -0.28 -5.95 -15.74
CA LYS A 18 -1.14 -6.10 -16.93
C LYS A 18 -1.46 -4.77 -17.60
N SER A 19 -1.72 -3.73 -16.82
CA SER A 19 -2.23 -2.43 -17.31
C SER A 19 -1.12 -1.38 -17.52
N GLY A 20 0.13 -1.73 -17.20
CA GLY A 20 1.23 -0.76 -17.16
C GLY A 20 1.13 0.20 -15.99
N GLU A 21 2.13 1.06 -15.79
CA GLU A 21 2.20 1.96 -14.62
C GLU A 21 1.16 3.09 -14.64
N SER A 22 0.45 3.31 -15.76
CA SER A 22 -0.29 4.56 -16.01
C SER A 22 -1.83 4.43 -16.03
N GLU A 23 -2.41 3.23 -16.04
CA GLU A 23 -3.87 3.08 -16.08
C GLU A 23 -4.52 2.96 -14.70
N ARG A 24 -5.21 4.06 -14.36
CA ARG A 24 -6.15 4.34 -13.25
C ARG A 24 -6.23 3.30 -12.13
N LEU A 25 -5.38 3.49 -11.13
CA LEU A 25 -5.45 2.83 -9.80
C LEU A 25 -6.83 2.90 -9.13
N VAL A 26 -7.64 3.89 -9.48
CA VAL A 26 -9.05 4.00 -9.06
C VAL A 26 -9.81 2.71 -9.41
N SER A 27 -9.64 2.22 -10.63
CA SER A 27 -10.28 0.98 -11.09
C SER A 27 -9.80 -0.26 -10.33
N ALA A 28 -8.53 -0.29 -9.91
CA ALA A 28 -8.01 -1.40 -9.13
C ALA A 28 -8.56 -1.43 -7.69
N PHE A 29 -8.75 -0.26 -7.07
CA PHE A 29 -9.34 -0.15 -5.73
C PHE A 29 -10.83 -0.47 -5.71
N ASP A 30 -11.57 -0.09 -6.76
CA ASP A 30 -12.97 -0.45 -6.90
C ASP A 30 -13.14 -1.97 -7.01
N LEU A 31 -12.28 -2.65 -7.78
CA LEU A 31 -12.25 -4.11 -7.85
C LEU A 31 -11.98 -4.80 -6.51
N LEU A 32 -11.11 -4.22 -5.67
CA LEU A 32 -10.89 -4.77 -4.32
C LEU A 32 -12.17 -4.66 -3.47
N ARG A 33 -12.89 -3.54 -3.56
CA ARG A 33 -14.16 -3.35 -2.85
C ARG A 33 -15.26 -4.26 -3.36
N GLU A 34 -15.36 -4.45 -4.68
CA GLU A 34 -16.27 -5.42 -5.29
C GLU A 34 -15.96 -6.85 -4.83
N GLY A 35 -14.67 -7.16 -4.63
CA GLY A 35 -14.20 -8.42 -4.05
C GLY A 35 -14.44 -8.59 -2.54
N GLY A 36 -15.08 -7.61 -1.89
CA GLY A 36 -15.42 -7.66 -0.46
C GLY A 36 -14.31 -7.20 0.49
N LEU A 37 -13.22 -6.62 -0.03
CA LEU A 37 -12.16 -6.06 0.82
C LEU A 37 -12.53 -4.66 1.29
N GLU A 38 -12.74 -4.51 2.59
CA GLU A 38 -12.96 -3.22 3.24
C GLU A 38 -11.63 -2.60 3.66
N PHE A 39 -11.32 -1.41 3.16
CA PHE A 39 -10.08 -0.71 3.50
C PHE A 39 -10.23 0.81 3.44
N THR A 40 -9.34 1.49 4.16
CA THR A 40 -9.11 2.93 4.04
C THR A 40 -7.82 3.19 3.27
N LEU A 41 -7.90 3.99 2.21
CA LEU A 41 -6.75 4.48 1.46
C LEU A 41 -6.18 5.72 2.15
N LEU A 42 -4.88 5.69 2.43
CA LEU A 42 -4.14 6.77 3.06
C LEU A 42 -2.88 7.07 2.24
N ARG A 43 -2.46 8.33 2.28
CA ARG A 43 -1.20 8.79 1.68
C ARG A 43 -0.46 9.70 2.65
N GLY A 44 0.86 9.61 2.62
CA GLY A 44 1.73 10.45 3.44
C GLY A 44 3.02 10.76 2.70
N LEU A 45 3.49 11.99 2.85
CA LEU A 45 4.85 12.33 2.46
C LEU A 45 5.83 11.68 3.43
N LEU A 46 6.94 11.17 2.89
CA LEU A 46 8.05 10.73 3.72
C LEU A 46 8.77 11.99 4.24
N ALA A 47 8.42 12.43 5.46
CA ALA A 47 9.15 13.50 6.15
C ALA A 47 10.54 12.98 6.60
N ASP A 48 11.55 13.84 6.56
CA ASP A 48 12.96 13.51 6.92
C ASP A 48 13.57 12.36 6.09
N ALA A 49 13.07 12.17 4.87
CA ALA A 49 13.68 11.25 3.95
C ALA A 49 15.06 11.75 3.55
N ALA A 50 16.03 10.84 3.37
CA ALA A 50 17.32 11.20 2.78
C ALA A 50 17.10 11.94 1.44
N ASP A 51 18.04 12.79 1.02
CA ASP A 51 17.93 13.60 -0.22
C ASP A 51 17.50 12.77 -1.45
N SER A 52 17.84 11.48 -1.49
CA SER A 52 17.44 10.52 -2.53
C SER A 52 15.94 10.17 -2.58
N CYS A 53 15.18 10.52 -1.55
CA CYS A 53 13.77 10.22 -1.36
C CYS A 53 12.92 11.50 -1.25
N GLU A 54 13.51 12.67 -1.50
CA GLU A 54 12.80 13.94 -1.54
C GLU A 54 11.63 13.85 -2.53
N GLY A 55 10.43 14.18 -2.06
CA GLY A 55 9.20 14.09 -2.85
C GLY A 55 8.63 12.67 -3.03
N MET A 56 9.17 11.63 -2.38
CA MET A 56 8.47 10.34 -2.34
C MET A 56 7.26 10.38 -1.41
N GLU A 57 6.14 9.85 -1.91
CA GLU A 57 4.95 9.58 -1.11
C GLU A 57 4.87 8.09 -0.79
N VAL A 58 4.31 7.77 0.37
CA VAL A 58 3.85 6.43 0.70
C VAL A 58 2.35 6.41 0.50
N GLU A 59 1.88 5.42 -0.24
CA GLU A 59 0.46 5.09 -0.32
C GLU A 59 0.23 3.79 0.42
N TRP A 60 -0.79 3.73 1.28
CA TRP A 60 -1.14 2.51 1.99
C TRP A 60 -2.65 2.31 2.16
N LEU A 61 -3.04 1.03 2.18
CA LEU A 61 -4.38 0.56 2.49
C LEU A 61 -4.35 -0.03 3.91
N SER A 62 -5.28 0.39 4.77
CA SER A 62 -5.47 -0.20 6.09
C SER A 62 -6.75 -1.02 6.12
N PHE A 63 -6.62 -2.30 6.52
CA PHE A 63 -7.71 -3.27 6.54
C PHE A 63 -8.24 -3.49 7.96
N ARG A 64 -9.45 -4.05 8.06
CA ARG A 64 -10.14 -4.28 9.34
C ARG A 64 -9.41 -5.28 10.24
N ASP A 65 -8.69 -6.24 9.65
CA ASP A 65 -7.87 -7.21 10.38
C ASP A 65 -6.59 -6.60 10.97
N GLY A 66 -6.35 -5.30 10.73
CA GLY A 66 -5.17 -4.57 11.19
C GLY A 66 -3.96 -4.70 10.25
N SER A 67 -4.04 -5.54 9.22
CA SER A 67 -3.02 -5.65 8.19
C SER A 67 -3.00 -4.42 7.28
N ARG A 68 -1.90 -4.20 6.58
CA ARG A 68 -1.70 -3.04 5.70
C ARG A 68 -1.02 -3.43 4.40
N ALA A 69 -1.47 -2.88 3.28
CA ALA A 69 -0.75 -2.96 2.01
C ALA A 69 -0.16 -1.58 1.69
N LEU A 70 1.11 -1.49 1.31
CA LEU A 70 1.82 -0.22 1.10
C LEU A 70 2.68 -0.26 -0.16
N ARG A 71 2.95 0.92 -0.72
CA ARG A 71 3.95 1.13 -1.76
C ARG A 71 4.52 2.54 -1.70
N LEU A 72 5.64 2.75 -2.37
CA LEU A 72 6.20 4.06 -2.62
C LEU A 72 5.75 4.58 -3.98
N VAL A 73 5.49 5.88 -4.01
CA VAL A 73 5.12 6.64 -5.19
C VAL A 73 6.18 7.72 -5.35
N GLY A 74 7.01 7.60 -6.39
CA GLY A 74 8.02 8.62 -6.65
C GLY A 74 7.41 9.90 -7.21
N SER A 75 8.15 10.99 -6.98
CA SER A 75 7.78 12.33 -7.46
C SER A 75 7.89 12.45 -8.98
N ARG A 76 7.08 13.37 -9.54
CA ARG A 76 7.15 13.77 -10.95
C ARG A 76 8.56 14.24 -11.34
N PRO A 77 9.00 14.08 -12.61
CA PRO A 77 8.17 14.01 -13.82
C PRO A 77 7.81 12.59 -14.32
N ARG A 78 8.35 11.53 -13.74
CA ARG A 78 7.95 10.15 -14.06
C ARG A 78 7.64 9.42 -12.75
N PRO A 79 6.35 9.31 -12.36
CA PRO A 79 6.00 8.58 -11.16
C PRO A 79 6.37 7.11 -11.36
N ASN A 80 7.45 6.67 -10.71
CA ASN A 80 7.76 5.26 -10.60
C ASN A 80 6.94 4.69 -9.45
N LEU A 81 6.13 3.67 -9.74
CA LEU A 81 5.28 3.03 -8.75
C LEU A 81 5.95 1.74 -8.32
N THR A 82 6.37 1.65 -7.06
CA THR A 82 6.86 0.37 -6.55
C THR A 82 5.71 -0.63 -6.49
N ARG A 83 6.06 -1.92 -6.44
CA ARG A 83 5.10 -2.96 -6.10
C ARG A 83 4.51 -2.73 -4.71
N TRP A 84 3.30 -3.22 -4.54
CA TRP A 84 2.63 -3.30 -3.24
C TRP A 84 3.28 -4.38 -2.38
N ALA A 85 3.57 -4.03 -1.14
CA ALA A 85 4.02 -4.93 -0.08
C ALA A 85 2.94 -5.06 0.98
N ALA A 86 2.74 -6.28 1.50
CA ALA A 86 1.82 -6.55 2.60
C ALA A 86 2.56 -6.58 3.94
N LEU A 87 1.96 -5.96 4.94
CA LEU A 87 2.37 -6.03 6.34
C LEU A 87 1.23 -6.67 7.14
N GLY A 88 1.57 -7.67 7.95
CA GLY A 88 0.64 -8.23 8.92
C GLY A 88 0.25 -7.21 10.00
N PRO A 89 -0.75 -7.53 10.83
CA PRO A 89 -1.17 -6.66 11.92
C PRO A 89 0.01 -6.37 12.86
N LEU A 90 0.15 -5.11 13.27
CA LEU A 90 1.12 -4.75 14.30
C LEU A 90 0.67 -5.41 15.60
N THR A 91 1.42 -6.42 16.05
CA THR A 91 1.25 -6.93 17.40
C THR A 91 1.79 -5.87 18.36
N PRO A 92 1.05 -5.52 19.44
CA PRO A 92 1.63 -4.68 20.48
C PRO A 92 2.92 -5.34 20.94
N GLY A 93 4.03 -4.59 20.89
CA GLY A 93 5.31 -5.06 21.41
C GLY A 93 5.16 -5.48 22.89
N PRO A 94 6.08 -6.31 23.41
CA PRO A 94 6.03 -6.69 24.81
C PRO A 94 5.93 -5.43 25.68
N GLN A 95 4.83 -5.31 26.42
CA GLN A 95 4.67 -4.26 27.43
C GLN A 95 5.79 -4.48 28.44
N VAL A 96 6.81 -3.64 28.42
CA VAL A 96 7.81 -3.60 29.50
C VAL A 96 7.07 -3.05 30.70
N VAL A 97 6.59 -3.95 31.57
CA VAL A 97 6.06 -3.59 32.88
C VAL A 97 7.27 -3.24 33.74
N SER A 98 7.49 -1.95 33.94
CA SER A 98 8.45 -1.42 34.93
C SER A 98 7.96 -1.64 36.35
#